data_AF-A0AAW4XE87-F1
#
_entry.id   AF-A0AAW4XE87-F1
#
_cell.length_a   1.000
_cell.length_b   1.000
_cell.length_c   1.000
_cell.angle_alpha   90.00
_cell.angle_beta   90.00
_cell.angle_gamma   90.00
#
_symmetry.space_group_name_H-M   'P 1'
#
loop_
_entity.id
_entity.type
_entity.pdbx_description
1 polymer ?
#
loop_
_entity_poly.entity_id
_entity_poly.type
_entity_poly.pdbx_seq_one_letter_code
_entity_poly.pdbx_strand_id
1 'polypeptide(L)'
;MGLLTSLLTLPLAPVKGVMWLGEIIQEQVEQQLHDPANVRRELEQIEEAAEAGELTPEEKDEAQQAVLNRMISRGGSGPAEGKE
;
A
#
# COMPACT_ATOMS: atom_id res chain seq x y z
N MET A 1 -17.98 31.98 -16.33
CA MET A 1 -17.71 32.65 -15.04
C MET A 1 -16.43 32.08 -14.41
N GLY A 2 -15.25 32.24 -15.04
CA GLY A 2 -14.03 31.55 -14.60
C GLY A 2 -12.78 32.43 -14.54
N LEU A 3 -12.65 33.40 -15.45
CA LEU A 3 -11.44 34.22 -15.55
C LEU A 3 -11.29 35.23 -14.41
N LEU A 4 -12.38 35.93 -14.04
CA LEU A 4 -12.37 36.86 -12.89
C LEU A 4 -12.06 36.13 -11.58
N THR A 5 -12.67 34.97 -11.37
CA THR A 5 -12.42 34.12 -10.19
C THR A 5 -10.99 33.57 -10.18
N SER A 6 -10.44 33.17 -11.33
CA SER A 6 -9.03 32.75 -11.42
C SER A 6 -8.05 33.89 -11.14
N LEU A 7 -8.36 35.13 -11.54
CA LEU A 7 -7.53 36.29 -11.24
C LEU A 7 -7.54 36.63 -9.74
N LEU A 8 -8.70 36.52 -9.10
CA LEU A 8 -8.85 36.74 -7.65
C LEU A 8 -8.23 35.61 -6.81
N THR A 9 -8.20 34.38 -7.34
CA THR A 9 -7.60 33.22 -6.66
C THR A 9 -6.15 32.95 -7.10
N LEU A 10 -5.59 33.78 -7.99
CA LEU A 10 -4.21 33.69 -8.45
C LEU A 10 -3.20 33.76 -7.28
N PRO A 11 -3.38 34.62 -6.26
CA PRO A 11 -2.52 34.60 -5.06
C PRO A 11 -2.57 33.29 -4.27
N LEU A 12 -3.65 32.52 -4.39
CA LEU A 12 -3.83 31.20 -3.76
C LEU A 12 -3.36 30.03 -4.64
N ALA A 13 -2.86 30.29 -5.85
CA ALA A 13 -2.31 29.26 -6.73
C ALA A 13 -1.21 28.40 -6.06
N PRO A 14 -0.31 28.94 -5.21
CA PRO A 14 0.68 28.11 -4.50
C PRO A 14 0.05 27.05 -3.59
N VAL A 15 -1.02 27.40 -2.87
CA VAL A 15 -1.74 26.47 -1.97
C VAL A 15 -2.40 25.35 -2.76
N LYS A 16 -3.01 25.68 -3.90
CA LYS A 16 -3.57 24.69 -4.84
C LYS A 16 -2.50 23.75 -5.39
N GLY A 17 -1.29 24.26 -5.64
CA GLY A 17 -0.15 23.44 -6.06
C GLY A 17 0.28 22.41 -5.01
N VAL A 18 0.29 22.78 -3.72
CA VAL A 18 0.60 21.84 -2.62
C VAL A 18 -0.48 20.77 -2.50
N MET A 19 -1.77 21.15 -2.61
CA MET A 19 -2.89 20.20 -2.56
C MET A 19 -2.80 19.17 -3.69
N TRP A 20 -2.55 19.62 -4.92
CA TRP A 20 -2.33 18.76 -6.09
C TRP A 20 -1.13 17.82 -5.90
N LEU A 21 -0.03 18.29 -5.31
CA LEU A 21 1.10 17.43 -5.00
C LEU A 21 0.74 16.36 -3.95
N GLY A 22 -0.08 16.72 -2.96
CA GLY A 22 -0.60 15.78 -1.97
C GLY A 22 -1.42 14.66 -2.61
N GLU A 23 -2.29 14.99 -3.57
CA GLU A 23 -3.07 14.02 -4.34
C GLU A 23 -2.15 13.04 -5.11
N ILE A 24 -1.12 13.55 -5.78
CA ILE A 24 -0.14 12.71 -6.48
C ILE A 24 0.59 11.78 -5.52
N ILE A 25 1.05 12.30 -4.38
CA ILE A 25 1.74 11.49 -3.37
C ILE A 25 0.79 10.39 -2.88
N GLN A 26 -0.46 10.73 -2.59
CA GLN A 26 -1.47 9.76 -2.17
C GLN A 26 -1.67 8.65 -3.21
N GLU A 27 -1.81 9.00 -4.49
CA GLU A 27 -1.94 8.03 -5.59
C GLU A 27 -0.72 7.10 -5.69
N GLN A 28 0.49 7.64 -5.56
CA GLN A 28 1.72 6.84 -5.60
C GLN A 28 1.85 5.93 -4.38
N VAL A 29 1.48 6.42 -3.19
CA VAL A 29 1.46 5.63 -1.96
C VAL A 29 0.45 4.49 -2.08
N GLU A 30 -0.75 4.76 -2.60
CA GLU A 30 -1.77 3.73 -2.81
C GLU A 30 -1.27 2.64 -3.75
N GLN A 31 -0.64 3.02 -4.87
CA GLN A 31 -0.03 2.08 -5.82
C GLN A 31 1.08 1.25 -5.17
N GLN A 32 1.95 1.87 -4.38
CA GLN A 32 3.09 1.20 -3.77
C GLN A 32 2.68 0.31 -2.58
N LEU A 33 1.68 0.71 -1.80
CA LEU A 33 1.14 -0.08 -0.69
C LEU A 33 0.33 -1.28 -1.16
N HIS A 34 -0.27 -1.18 -2.36
CA HIS A 34 -0.99 -2.28 -3.01
C HIS A 34 -0.16 -3.03 -4.06
N ASP A 35 1.14 -2.74 -4.17
CA ASP A 35 1.98 -3.39 -5.17
C ASP A 35 2.24 -4.87 -4.78
N PRO A 36 1.77 -5.84 -5.60
CA PRO A 36 2.04 -7.26 -5.37
C PRO A 36 3.55 -7.59 -5.37
N ALA A 37 4.42 -6.73 -5.88
CA ALA A 37 5.87 -6.91 -5.86
C ALA A 37 6.45 -6.97 -4.43
N ASN A 38 5.87 -6.25 -3.46
CA ASN A 38 6.36 -6.30 -2.07
C ASN A 38 6.12 -7.66 -1.42
N VAL A 39 4.93 -8.24 -1.66
CA VAL A 39 4.57 -9.58 -1.19
C VAL A 39 5.48 -10.63 -1.83
N ARG A 40 5.77 -10.50 -3.13
CA ARG A 40 6.71 -11.41 -3.83
C ARG A 40 8.11 -11.39 -3.23
N ARG A 41 8.67 -10.21 -2.97
CA ARG A 41 10.02 -10.08 -2.36
C ARG A 41 10.11 -10.71 -0.97
N GLU A 42 9.04 -10.62 -0.19
CA GLU A 42 9.02 -11.19 1.16
C GLU A 42 8.87 -12.71 1.12
N LEU A 43 8.09 -13.25 0.18
CA LEU A 43 8.02 -14.69 -0.08
C LEU A 43 9.37 -15.24 -0.58
N GLU A 44 10.07 -14.50 -1.45
CA GLU A 44 11.43 -14.85 -1.91
C GLU A 44 12.42 -14.92 -0.73
N GLN A 45 12.35 -13.98 0.23
CA GLN A 45 13.19 -14.02 1.43
C GLN A 45 12.89 -15.23 2.32
N ILE A 46 11.61 -15.60 2.45
CA ILE A 46 11.21 -16.81 3.19
C ILE A 46 11.73 -18.07 2.50
N GLU A 47 11.69 -18.11 1.16
CA GLU A 47 12.25 -19.22 0.38
C GLU A 47 13.76 -19.33 0.57
N GLU A 48 14.50 -18.21 0.48
CA GLU A 48 15.95 -18.16 0.67
C GLU A 48 16.35 -18.61 2.08
N ALA A 49 15.63 -18.17 3.11
CA ALA A 49 15.90 -18.57 4.50
C ALA A 49 15.56 -20.05 4.76
N ALA A 50 14.54 -20.60 4.10
CA ALA A 50 14.26 -22.03 4.13
C ALA A 50 15.34 -22.85 3.40
N GLU A 51 15.84 -22.37 2.26
CA GLU A 51 16.96 -22.99 1.53
C GLU A 51 18.28 -22.94 2.31
N ALA A 52 18.50 -21.86 3.08
CA ALA A 52 19.62 -21.73 4.00
C ALA A 52 19.51 -22.66 5.23
N GLY A 53 18.35 -23.32 5.42
CA GLY A 53 18.08 -24.17 6.58
C GLY A 53 17.79 -23.40 7.86
N GLU A 54 17.48 -22.10 7.75
CA GLU A 54 17.12 -21.24 8.88
C GLU A 54 15.64 -21.38 9.27
N LEU A 55 14.80 -21.92 8.37
CA LEU A 55 13.42 -22.29 8.65
C LEU A 55 13.18 -23.78 8.44
N THR A 56 12.43 -24.38 9.35
CA THR A 56 11.81 -25.70 9.14
C THR A 56 10.67 -25.61 8.12
N PRO A 57 10.24 -26.73 7.51
CA PRO A 57 9.10 -26.74 6.58
C PRO A 57 7.82 -26.16 7.19
N GLU A 58 7.55 -26.47 8.46
CA GLU A 58 6.38 -25.97 9.18
C GLU A 58 6.46 -24.45 9.42
N GLU A 59 7.64 -23.94 9.82
CA GLU A 59 7.87 -22.50 10.01
C GLU A 59 7.79 -21.72 8.70
N LYS A 60 8.25 -22.32 7.58
CA LYS A 60 8.13 -21.75 6.24
C LYS A 60 6.66 -21.57 5.87
N ASP A 61 5.85 -22.62 6.02
CA ASP A 61 4.42 -22.59 5.68
C ASP A 61 3.66 -21.56 6.52
N GLU A 62 3.95 -21.47 7.83
CA GLU A 62 3.36 -20.45 8.70
C GLU A 62 3.76 -19.02 8.27
N ALA A 63 5.04 -18.81 7.94
CA ALA A 63 5.53 -17.50 7.50
C ALA A 63 4.90 -17.07 6.16
N GLN A 64 4.80 -17.98 5.19
CA GLN A 64 4.16 -17.72 3.90
C GLN A 64 2.67 -17.41 4.07
N GLN A 65 1.98 -18.16 4.94
CA GLN A 65 0.56 -17.93 5.24
C GLN A 65 0.33 -16.58 5.93
N ALA A 66 1.23 -16.16 6.83
CA ALA A 66 1.16 -14.86 7.49
C ALA A 66 1.30 -13.69 6.48
N VAL A 67 2.23 -13.80 5.53
CA VAL A 67 2.42 -12.83 4.44
C VAL A 67 1.15 -12.74 3.57
N LEU A 68 0.56 -13.88 3.21
CA LEU A 68 -0.65 -13.94 2.39
C LEU A 68 -1.87 -13.35 3.11
N ASN A 69 -2.05 -13.65 4.40
CA ASN A 69 -3.15 -13.13 5.21
C ASN A 69 -3.07 -11.59 5.34
N ARG A 70 -1.85 -11.06 5.51
CA ARG A 70 -1.61 -9.61 5.57
C ARG A 70 -1.94 -8.90 4.24
N MET A 71 -1.69 -9.55 3.10
CA MET A 71 -2.07 -9.03 1.78
C MET A 71 -3.59 -8.94 1.64
N ILE A 72 -4.31 -10.01 2.02
CA ILE A 72 -5.78 -10.07 1.95
C ILE A 72 -6.41 -9.03 2.88
N SER A 73 -5.90 -8.90 4.10
CA SER A 73 -6.38 -7.89 5.07
C SER A 73 -6.08 -6.45 4.65
N ARG A 74 -5.13 -6.21 3.74
CA ARG A 74 -4.78 -4.88 3.23
C ARG A 74 -5.57 -4.52 1.98
N GLY A 75 -5.84 -5.48 1.10
CA GLY A 75 -6.66 -5.29 -0.10
C GLY A 75 -8.18 -5.34 0.13
N GLY A 76 -8.60 -5.82 1.31
CA GLY A 76 -9.99 -5.76 1.75
C GLY A 76 -10.22 -4.56 2.67
N SER A 77 -10.95 -3.54 2.20
CA SER A 77 -11.49 -2.50 3.06
C SER A 77 -12.33 -3.11 4.20
N GLY A 78 -11.78 -3.15 5.40
CA GLY A 78 -12.48 -3.26 6.69
C GLY A 78 -12.92 -4.68 7.12
N PRO A 79 -12.87 -4.99 8.44
CA PRO A 79 -13.32 -6.27 8.97
C PRO A 79 -14.83 -6.37 8.83
N ALA A 80 -15.31 -7.36 8.07
CA ALA A 80 -16.63 -7.90 8.31
C ALA A 80 -16.56 -8.63 9.66
N GLU A 81 -16.72 -7.85 10.73
CA GLU A 81 -17.01 -8.32 12.08
C GLU A 81 -18.34 -9.06 12.02
N GLY A 82 -18.27 -10.35 11.68
CA GLY A 82 -19.34 -11.31 11.88
C GLY A 82 -19.52 -11.51 13.37
N LYS A 83 -20.33 -10.64 13.98
CA LYS A 83 -20.97 -10.91 15.26
C LYS A 83 -22.33 -11.54 15.02
N GLU A 84 -22.41 -12.78 15.53
CA GLU A 84 -23.59 -13.51 16.02
C GLU A 84 -24.54 -14.13 15.00
#